data_AF-A0A1W0B0R2-F1
#
_entry.id   AF-A0A1W0B0R2-F1
#
_cell.length_a   1.000
_cell.length_b   1.000
_cell.length_c   1.000
_cell.angle_alpha   90.00
_cell.angle_beta   90.00
_cell.angle_gamma   90.00
#
_symmetry.space_group_name_H-M   'P 1'
#
loop_
_entity.id
_entity.type
_entity.pdbx_description
1 polymer ?
#
loop_
_entity_poly.entity_id
_entity_poly.type
_entity_poly.pdbx_seq_one_letter_code
_entity_poly.pdbx_strand_id
1 'polypeptide(L)' 'MDTATVERFEASRSRLASLAYRLLGSAADAEDVVQDAFLRWQAADRDHIEVPEAWLTKVVTNLSLDRLRSAQ' A
#
# COMPACT_ATOMS: atom_id res chain seq x y z
N MET A 1 -18.47 3.17 -4.04
CA MET A 1 -17.05 3.53 -3.85
C MET A 1 -17.03 4.95 -3.32
N ASP A 2 -16.40 5.18 -2.16
CA ASP A 2 -16.28 6.53 -1.60
C ASP A 2 -15.15 7.29 -2.29
N THR A 3 -15.48 8.41 -2.96
CA THR A 3 -14.52 9.22 -3.72
C THR A 3 -13.40 9.77 -2.84
N ALA A 4 -13.71 10.18 -1.61
CA ALA A 4 -12.71 10.72 -0.69
C ALA A 4 -11.67 9.65 -0.28
N THR A 5 -12.12 8.41 -0.13
CA THR A 5 -11.25 7.25 0.13
C THR A 5 -10.28 7.02 -1.02
N VAL A 6 -10.76 7.11 -2.27
CA VAL A 6 -9.92 6.94 -3.48
C VAL A 6 -8.91 8.07 -3.60
N GLU A 7 -9.35 9.33 -3.50
CA GLU A 7 -8.48 10.50 -3.59
C GLU A 7 -7.33 10.45 -2.58
N ARG A 8 -7.63 10.06 -1.33
CA ARG A 8 -6.62 9.92 -0.29
C ARG A 8 -5.57 8.87 -0.62
N PHE A 9 -5.99 7.74 -1.17
CA PHE A 9 -5.04 6.71 -1.59
C PHE A 9 -4.20 7.18 -2.77
N GLU A 10 -4.85 7.72 -3.81
CA GLU A 10 -4.20 8.19 -5.03
C GLU A 10 -3.15 9.27 -4.76
N ALA A 11 -3.41 10.17 -3.79
CA ALA A 11 -2.42 11.15 -3.33
C ALA A 11 -1.11 10.52 -2.81
N SER A 12 -1.16 9.30 -2.29
CA SER A 12 0.00 8.56 -1.77
C SER A 12 0.57 7.52 -2.73
N ARG A 13 -0.18 7.16 -3.80
CA ARG A 13 0.09 5.99 -4.66
C ARG A 13 1.51 5.98 -5.23
N SER A 14 1.98 7.12 -5.76
CA SER A 14 3.33 7.24 -6.31
C SER A 14 4.43 7.02 -5.25
N ARG A 15 4.25 7.58 -4.05
CA ARG A 15 5.17 7.39 -2.92
C ARG A 15 5.20 5.93 -2.45
N LEU A 16 4.03 5.29 -2.37
CA LEU A 16 3.90 3.89 -1.98
C LEU A 16 4.52 2.93 -3.00
N ALA A 17 4.30 3.17 -4.31
CA ALA A 17 4.94 2.41 -5.37
C ALA A 17 6.47 2.54 -5.33
N SER A 18 6.98 3.76 -5.13
CA SER A 18 8.42 4.01 -4.98
C SER A 18 9.02 3.33 -3.75
N LEU A 19 8.25 3.20 -2.67
CA LEU A 19 8.66 2.46 -1.47
C LEU A 19 8.73 0.96 -1.74
N ALA A 20 7.66 0.37 -2.29
CA ALA A 20 7.61 -1.05 -2.62
C ALA A 20 8.71 -1.44 -3.62
N TYR A 21 8.95 -0.62 -4.64
CA TYR A 21 10.00 -0.82 -5.63
C TYR A 21 11.40 -0.88 -5.00
N ARG A 22 11.70 -0.01 -4.04
CA ARG A 22 13.00 -0.04 -3.33
C ARG A 22 13.19 -1.31 -2.49
N LEU A 23 12.11 -1.92 -2.00
CA LEU A 23 12.17 -3.14 -1.22
C LEU A 23 12.25 -4.40 -2.11
N LEU A 24 11.52 -4.41 -3.22
CA LEU A 24 11.33 -5.58 -4.06
C LEU A 24 12.27 -5.64 -5.27
N GLY A 25 12.78 -4.49 -5.73
CA GLY A 25 13.60 -4.40 -6.94
C GLY A 25 12.85 -4.64 -8.26
N SER A 26 11.52 -4.76 -8.21
CA SER A 26 10.66 -5.10 -9.35
C SER A 26 9.48 -4.14 -9.43
N ALA A 27 9.28 -3.52 -10.59
CA ALA A 27 8.19 -2.58 -10.82
C ALA A 27 6.84 -3.28 -10.81
N ALA A 28 6.76 -4.50 -11.37
CA ALA A 28 5.55 -5.31 -11.38
C ALA A 28 5.14 -5.69 -9.95
N ASP A 29 6.07 -6.22 -9.15
CA ASP A 29 5.74 -6.59 -7.76
C ASP A 29 5.39 -5.37 -6.90
N ALA A 30 6.01 -4.22 -7.18
CA ALA A 30 5.67 -2.97 -6.51
C ALA A 30 4.24 -2.50 -6.85
N GLU A 31 3.85 -2.60 -8.11
CA GLU A 31 2.49 -2.26 -8.54
C GLU A 31 1.47 -3.19 -7.88
N ASP A 32 1.73 -4.50 -7.86
CA ASP A 32 0.85 -5.48 -7.22
C ASP A 32 0.70 -5.23 -5.72
N VAL A 33 1.79 -4.88 -5.01
CA VAL A 33 1.72 -4.47 -3.59
C VAL A 33 0.82 -3.25 -3.40
N VAL A 34 0.93 -2.25 -4.27
CA VAL A 34 0.13 -1.03 -4.17
C VAL A 34 -1.35 -1.34 -4.45
N GLN A 35 -1.65 -2.22 -5.40
CA GLN A 35 -3.01 -2.68 -5.63
C GLN A 35 -3.58 -3.42 -4.42
N ASP A 36 -2.82 -4.35 -3.83
CA ASP A 36 -3.22 -5.06 -2.60
C ASP A 36 -3.42 -4.12 -1.40
N ALA A 37 -2.59 -3.07 -1.30
CA ALA A 37 -2.73 -2.05 -0.27
C ALA A 37 -4.00 -1.22 -0.48
N PHE A 38 -4.37 -0.91 -1.72
CA PHE A 38 -5.62 -0.22 -2.03
C PHE A 38 -6.85 -1.04 -1.62
N LEU A 39 -6.85 -2.36 -1.87
CA LEU A 39 -7.93 -3.24 -1.44
C LEU A 39 -8.06 -3.28 0.08
N ARG A 40 -6.93 -3.36 0.80
CA ARG A 40 -6.92 -3.26 2.27
C ARG A 40 -7.41 -1.91 2.77
N TRP A 41 -7.03 -0.82 2.12
CA TRP A 41 -7.47 0.52 2.46
C TRP A 41 -8.99 0.68 2.30
N GLN A 42 -9.57 0.14 1.23
CA GLN A 42 -11.02 0.13 1.02
C GLN A 42 -11.76 -0.68 2.08
N ALA A 43 -11.20 -1.82 2.50
CA ALA A 43 -11.81 -2.69 3.52
C ALA A 43 -11.57 -2.22 4.97
N ALA A 44 -10.64 -1.29 5.21
CA ALA A 44 -10.31 -0.82 6.55
C ALA A 44 -11.44 0.01 7.17
N ASP A 45 -11.64 -0.17 8.47
CA ASP A 45 -12.37 0.78 9.30
C ASP A 45 -11.48 2.01 9.54
N ARG A 46 -11.75 3.06 8.79
CA ARG A 46 -10.91 4.27 8.71
C ARG A 46 -11.15 5.23 9.86
N ASP A 47 -12.23 5.08 10.62
CA ASP A 47 -12.50 5.93 11.79
C ASP A 47 -11.50 5.64 12.92
N HIS A 48 -10.86 4.47 12.87
CA HIS A 48 -9.79 4.04 13.79
C HIS A 48 -8.38 4.32 13.26
N ILE A 49 -8.25 4.97 12.08
CA ILE A 49 -6.95 5.28 11.47
C ILE A 49 -6.67 6.77 11.64
N GLU A 50 -5.94 7.11 12.70
CA GLU A 50 -5.56 8.50 13.01
C GLU A 50 -4.67 9.13 11.94
N VAL A 51 -3.72 8.35 11.40
CA VAL A 51 -2.75 8.82 10.40
C VAL A 51 -2.75 7.88 9.18
N PRO A 52 -3.59 8.15 8.17
CA PRO A 52 -3.73 7.31 6.99
C PRO A 52 -2.42 7.03 6.25
N GLU A 53 -1.57 8.04 6.13
CA GLU A 53 -0.27 7.89 5.46
C GLU A 53 0.69 6.93 6.15
N ALA A 54 0.71 6.95 7.49
CA ALA A 54 1.52 6.04 8.29
C ALA A 54 0.97 4.61 8.19
N TRP A 55 -0.35 4.47 8.24
CA TRP A 55 -1.01 3.18 8.06
C TRP A 55 -0.72 2.57 6.69
N LEU A 56 -0.87 3.34 5.61
CA LEU A 56 -0.59 2.88 4.24
C LEU A 56 0.88 2.48 4.05
N THR A 57 1.80 3.27 4.60
CA THR A 57 3.25 2.96 4.58
C THR A 57 3.52 1.63 5.28
N LYS A 58 2.90 1.38 6.44
CA LYS A 58 3.02 0.12 7.18
C LYS A 58 2.47 -1.06 6.39
N VAL A 59 1.29 -0.92 5.78
CA VAL A 59 0.68 -1.98 4.96
C VAL A 59 1.56 -2.35 3.77
N VAL A 60 2.04 -1.36 3.02
CA VAL A 60 2.92 -1.59 1.86
C VAL A 60 4.24 -2.25 2.26
N THR A 61 4.83 -1.80 3.38
CA THR A 61 6.06 -2.40 3.91
C THR A 61 5.85 -3.87 4.28
N ASN A 62 4.78 -4.18 5.01
CA ASN A 62 4.46 -5.55 5.40
C ASN A 62 4.23 -6.45 4.19
N LEU A 63 3.44 -5.98 3.22
CA LEU A 63 3.17 -6.73 1.99
C LEU A 63 4.43 -7.01 1.17
N SER A 64 5.34 -6.04 1.10
CA SER A 64 6.62 -6.21 0.41
C SER A 64 7.47 -7.26 1.12
N LEU A 65 7.54 -7.23 2.45
CA LEU A 65 8.28 -8.21 3.24
C LEU A 65 7.67 -9.62 3.16
N ASP A 66 6.35 -9.73 3.13
CA ASP A 66 5.65 -11.01 2.94
C ASP A 66 5.95 -11.62 1.57
N ARG A 67 5.96 -10.80 0.50
CA ARG A 67 6.37 -11.24 -0.83
C ARG A 67 7.82 -11.73 -0.87
N LEU A 68 8.75 -10.97 -0.29
CA LEU A 68 10.16 -11.38 -0.20
C LEU A 68 10.32 -12.71 0.53
N ARG A 69 9.59 -12.92 1.63
CA ARG A 69 9.60 -14.19 2.37
C ARG A 69 9.02 -15.36 1.59
N SER A 70 8.02 -15.12 0.75
CA SER A 70 7.35 -16.17 -0.04
C SER A 70 8.12 -16.59 -1.29
N ALA A 71 9.07 -15.76 -1.73
CA ALA A 71 9.95 -16.04 -2.87
C ALA A 71 11.26 -16.76 -2.47
N GLN A 72 11.51 -16.95 -1.18
CA GLN A 72 12.64 -17.71 -0.62
C GLN A 72 12.29 -19.19 -0.48
#